data_AF-A0A1E1XIH9-F1
#
_entry.id   AF-A0A1E1XIH9-F1
#
_cell.length_a   1.000
_cell.length_b   1.000
_cell.length_c   1.000
_cell.angle_alpha   90.00
_cell.angle_beta   90.00
_cell.angle_gamma   90.00
#
_symmetry.space_group_name_H-M   'P 1'
#
loop_
_entity.id
_entity.type
_entity.pdbx_description
1 polymer ?
#
loop_
_entity_poly.entity_id
_entity_poly.type
_entity_poly.pdbx_seq_one_letter_code
_entity_poly.pdbx_strand_id
1 'polypeptide(L)'
;MNVYQRCVLWSASNSYLRAIILRQDVCRHSVVYKKCRPTLKFQTISRRFQVTAAPSPTEQLTGKSHRAVGRWLLACSGMAFGSIVLGGVTRLTKSGLSMVHWHPFAEFPPSGQHQWEQEFLKYQEYPEYKASDREMTLAEFKRIWYIEYIHRMWGRTIGAVFYTGAAWFWWHGCLSRRAKVHVSLLAVGLAFQGFLGWFMVKSGLQDQPHVSQYRLAAHLGTALAWYSLAFWSGLSHLAARPGPTTALLSAAMHKGVHGVLGLVFVTAMSGAIVAGLRAGLVYNSFPKMADRWVPSDIMALEPKLSNFTENPTTAQFDHRILGESVVVVVTGLWLWGRKQPLPPRAKKALHCLLATAWLQATLGVSTLLTYVPVSLASSHQAGAVTLLSVALWLAHELKLLRRIPK
;
A
#
# COMPACT_ATOMS: atom_id res chain seq x y z
N MET A 1 -20.37 69.37 37.55
CA MET A 1 -19.02 68.96 37.07
C MET A 1 -19.24 68.32 35.70
N ASN A 2 -19.11 69.10 34.62
CA ASN A 2 -17.87 69.37 33.85
C ASN A 2 -17.37 68.18 33.02
N VAL A 3 -17.00 68.29 31.72
CA VAL A 3 -17.39 69.20 30.61
C VAL A 3 -16.70 68.71 29.30
N TYR A 4 -17.12 69.23 28.13
CA TYR A 4 -16.61 69.11 26.73
C TYR A 4 -17.41 68.14 25.81
N GLN A 5 -18.17 68.56 24.76
CA GLN A 5 -17.92 69.43 23.56
C GLN A 5 -17.02 68.77 22.49
N ARG A 6 -17.24 68.86 21.15
CA ARG A 6 -18.15 69.61 20.22
C ARG A 6 -18.46 68.69 19.00
N CYS A 7 -19.65 68.67 18.39
CA CYS A 7 -20.17 69.55 17.30
C CYS A 7 -19.28 69.72 16.05
N VAL A 8 -19.83 69.46 14.85
CA VAL A 8 -20.02 70.41 13.72
C VAL A 8 -21.17 69.92 12.81
N LEU A 9 -21.97 70.86 12.28
CA LEU A 9 -23.07 70.69 11.31
C LEU A 9 -22.67 71.25 9.93
N TRP A 10 -23.21 70.68 8.85
CA TRP A 10 -23.65 71.36 7.59
C TRP A 10 -24.10 70.30 6.57
N SER A 11 -24.92 70.53 5.55
CA SER A 11 -25.99 71.49 5.20
C SER A 11 -26.28 71.26 3.71
N ALA A 12 -27.55 71.05 3.37
CA ALA A 12 -28.24 71.43 2.12
C ALA A 12 -27.64 71.19 0.70
N SER A 13 -28.47 70.57 -0.14
CA SER A 13 -28.79 70.93 -1.56
C SER A 13 -27.68 71.43 -2.53
N ASN A 14 -27.62 70.84 -3.74
CA ASN A 14 -28.33 71.45 -4.88
C ASN A 14 -28.52 70.51 -6.08
N SER A 15 -29.57 70.76 -6.86
CA SER A 15 -29.88 70.08 -8.13
C SER A 15 -29.38 70.89 -9.32
N TYR A 16 -28.78 70.25 -10.34
CA TYR A 16 -28.55 70.90 -11.63
C TYR A 16 -28.85 69.96 -12.82
N LEU A 17 -30.09 70.00 -13.29
CA LEU A 17 -30.36 69.80 -14.72
C LEU A 17 -29.88 71.05 -15.48
N ARG A 18 -29.39 70.88 -16.71
CA ARG A 18 -29.39 71.94 -17.73
C ARG A 18 -30.27 71.52 -18.90
N ALA A 19 -31.28 72.32 -19.18
CA ALA A 19 -32.09 72.24 -20.40
C ALA A 19 -31.58 73.27 -21.43
N ILE A 20 -31.81 73.01 -22.72
CA ILE A 20 -31.61 73.97 -23.82
C ILE A 20 -32.89 74.03 -24.70
N ILE A 21 -33.14 75.22 -25.25
CA ILE A 21 -34.39 75.80 -25.77
C ILE A 21 -34.02 76.59 -27.06
N LEU A 22 -34.79 76.67 -28.15
CA LEU A 22 -36.15 76.23 -28.53
C LEU A 22 -36.21 76.08 -30.08
N ARG A 23 -37.14 75.29 -30.64
CA ARG A 23 -38.02 75.74 -31.76
C ARG A 23 -39.18 74.79 -32.08
N GLN A 24 -40.30 75.38 -32.49
CA GLN A 24 -41.52 74.72 -32.95
C GLN A 24 -41.46 74.45 -34.46
N ASP A 25 -42.23 73.48 -34.97
CA ASP A 25 -43.36 73.83 -35.85
C ASP A 25 -44.38 72.69 -36.02
N VAL A 26 -45.56 73.03 -36.50
CA VAL A 26 -46.81 72.25 -36.39
C VAL A 26 -47.18 71.54 -37.70
N CYS A 27 -47.55 70.25 -37.63
CA CYS A 27 -48.69 69.73 -38.39
C CYS A 27 -49.21 68.39 -37.88
N ARG A 28 -50.51 68.29 -37.62
CA ARG A 28 -51.22 67.02 -37.43
C ARG A 28 -51.50 66.39 -38.79
N HIS A 29 -51.23 65.10 -38.97
CA HIS A 29 -52.00 64.21 -39.85
C HIS A 29 -52.03 62.81 -39.25
N SER A 30 -53.08 62.05 -39.57
CA SER A 30 -53.52 60.90 -38.78
C SER A 30 -53.67 59.62 -39.62
N VAL A 31 -53.55 58.49 -38.92
CA VAL A 31 -53.99 57.12 -39.29
C VAL A 31 -53.26 56.38 -40.43
N VAL A 32 -52.73 55.20 -40.10
CA VAL A 32 -53.06 53.86 -40.67
C VAL A 32 -51.83 52.93 -40.56
N TYR A 33 -52.01 51.80 -39.88
CA TYR A 33 -51.00 50.75 -39.76
C TYR A 33 -50.81 49.98 -41.08
N LYS A 34 -49.55 49.81 -41.54
CA LYS A 34 -49.13 48.63 -42.31
C LYS A 34 -47.95 47.95 -41.64
N LYS A 35 -48.24 46.86 -40.92
CA LYS A 35 -47.28 46.10 -40.10
C LYS A 35 -46.55 45.05 -40.93
N CYS A 36 -45.63 45.47 -41.79
CA CYS A 36 -44.64 44.54 -42.38
C CYS A 36 -43.76 43.97 -41.27
N ARG A 37 -43.72 42.63 -41.13
CA ARG A 37 -42.78 41.94 -40.23
C ARG A 37 -41.52 41.53 -41.00
N PRO A 38 -40.34 42.13 -40.76
CA PRO A 38 -39.08 41.48 -41.06
C PRO A 38 -38.77 40.48 -39.95
N THR A 39 -38.71 39.19 -40.27
CA THR A 39 -38.26 38.14 -39.34
C THR A 39 -36.74 38.15 -39.21
N LEU A 40 -36.20 38.99 -38.32
CA LEU A 40 -34.81 38.92 -37.87
C LEU A 40 -34.71 38.04 -36.61
N LYS A 41 -34.39 36.76 -36.81
CA LYS A 41 -33.91 35.89 -35.73
C LYS A 41 -32.47 36.31 -35.38
N PHE A 42 -32.29 37.09 -34.32
CA PHE A 42 -30.98 37.22 -33.70
C PHE A 42 -30.58 35.89 -33.05
N GLN A 43 -29.86 35.04 -33.79
CA GLN A 43 -29.11 33.94 -33.19
C GLN A 43 -27.84 34.51 -32.56
N THR A 44 -27.89 34.71 -31.24
CA THR A 44 -26.71 35.05 -30.45
C THR A 44 -25.76 33.84 -30.41
N ILE A 45 -24.86 33.72 -31.39
CA ILE A 45 -23.81 32.70 -31.39
C ILE A 45 -22.80 33.08 -30.31
N SER A 46 -23.08 32.67 -29.07
CA SER A 46 -22.13 32.74 -27.98
C SER A 46 -21.02 31.72 -28.23
N ARG A 47 -20.00 32.10 -29.01
CA ARG A 47 -18.77 31.32 -29.18
C ARG A 47 -18.07 31.24 -27.81
N ARG A 48 -18.36 30.16 -27.08
CA ARG A 48 -17.74 29.85 -25.79
C ARG A 48 -16.30 29.42 -26.04
N PHE A 49 -15.39 30.40 -26.18
CA PHE A 49 -13.95 30.14 -26.23
C PHE A 49 -13.53 29.45 -24.93
N GLN A 50 -13.36 28.13 -24.99
CA GLN A 50 -12.54 27.43 -24.01
C GLN A 50 -11.09 27.79 -24.28
N VAL A 51 -10.62 28.85 -23.63
CA VAL A 51 -9.19 29.14 -23.55
C VAL A 51 -8.58 28.05 -22.68
N THR A 52 -8.06 27.00 -23.32
CA THR A 52 -7.23 26.00 -22.67
C THR A 52 -5.90 26.65 -22.33
N ALA A 53 -5.85 27.39 -21.22
CA ALA A 53 -4.63 28.01 -20.74
C ALA A 53 -3.56 26.91 -20.55
N ALA A 54 -2.47 27.01 -21.30
CA ALA A 54 -1.34 26.12 -21.12
C ALA A 54 -0.81 26.29 -19.69
N PRO A 55 -0.60 25.21 -18.93
CA PRO A 55 -0.10 25.32 -17.55
C PRO A 55 1.24 26.03 -17.57
N SER A 56 1.44 26.93 -16.62
CA SER A 56 2.66 27.75 -16.54
C SER A 56 3.92 26.87 -16.45
N PRO A 57 5.10 27.35 -16.91
CA PRO A 57 6.35 26.56 -16.81
C PRO A 57 6.60 26.04 -15.39
N THR A 58 6.27 26.85 -14.37
CA THR A 58 6.36 26.50 -12.95
C THR A 58 5.40 25.37 -12.55
N GLU A 59 4.15 25.37 -13.04
CA GLU A 59 3.20 24.26 -12.83
C GLU A 59 3.64 22.98 -13.56
N GLN A 60 4.25 23.10 -14.74
CA GLN A 60 4.79 21.96 -15.46
C GLN A 60 5.99 21.33 -14.75
N LEU A 61 6.91 22.15 -14.23
CA LEU A 61 8.07 21.71 -13.45
C LEU A 61 7.65 21.03 -12.13
N THR A 62 6.74 21.65 -11.38
CA THR A 62 6.20 21.05 -10.15
C THR A 62 5.42 19.76 -10.42
N GLY A 63 4.66 19.68 -11.52
CA GLY A 63 3.98 18.47 -11.97
C GLY A 63 4.93 17.32 -12.38
N LYS A 64 6.05 17.64 -13.05
CA LYS A 64 7.11 16.67 -13.38
C LYS A 64 7.78 16.13 -12.11
N SER A 65 8.17 17.03 -11.20
CA SER A 65 8.76 16.68 -9.89
C SER A 65 7.84 15.77 -9.07
N HIS A 66 6.55 16.11 -8.97
CA HIS A 66 5.56 15.31 -8.23
C HIS A 66 5.43 13.88 -8.76
N ARG A 67 5.49 13.70 -10.10
CA ARG A 67 5.48 12.37 -10.72
C ARG A 67 6.77 11.60 -10.51
N ALA A 68 7.93 12.28 -10.46
CA ALA A 68 9.21 11.64 -10.17
C ALA A 68 9.24 11.05 -8.74
N VAL A 69 8.79 11.82 -7.73
CA VAL A 69 8.62 11.33 -6.35
C VAL A 69 7.69 10.11 -6.31
N GLY A 70 6.58 10.15 -7.05
CA GLY A 70 5.64 9.02 -7.12
C GLY A 70 6.23 7.74 -7.73
N ARG A 71 7.02 7.87 -8.80
CA ARG A 71 7.73 6.74 -9.42
C ARG A 71 8.79 6.16 -8.49
N TRP A 72 9.57 7.00 -7.81
CA TRP A 72 10.58 6.56 -6.85
C TRP A 72 9.95 5.81 -5.66
N LEU A 73 8.85 6.32 -5.08
CA LEU A 73 8.14 5.63 -4.00
C LEU A 73 7.55 4.29 -4.46
N LEU A 74 6.99 4.22 -5.69
CA LEU A 74 6.55 2.94 -6.25
C LEU A 74 7.70 1.97 -6.48
N ALA A 75 8.85 2.43 -7.00
CA ALA A 75 10.04 1.61 -7.17
C ALA A 75 10.53 1.04 -5.83
N CYS A 76 10.63 1.88 -4.79
CA CYS A 76 10.97 1.44 -3.43
C CYS A 76 9.96 0.41 -2.89
N SER A 77 8.66 0.60 -3.14
CA SER A 77 7.64 -0.40 -2.75
C SER A 77 7.78 -1.71 -3.53
N GLY A 78 8.13 -1.66 -4.83
CA GLY A 78 8.40 -2.86 -5.64
C GLY A 78 9.65 -3.61 -5.19
N MET A 79 10.70 -2.91 -4.78
CA MET A 79 11.87 -3.54 -4.16
C MET A 79 11.51 -4.18 -2.81
N ALA A 80 10.70 -3.51 -1.98
CA ALA A 80 10.22 -4.07 -0.72
C ALA A 80 9.32 -5.31 -0.92
N PHE A 81 8.48 -5.34 -1.95
CA PHE A 81 7.75 -6.55 -2.38
C PHE A 81 8.75 -7.69 -2.66
N GLY A 82 9.78 -7.43 -3.46
CA GLY A 82 10.84 -8.41 -3.74
C GLY A 82 11.54 -8.90 -2.47
N SER A 83 11.84 -7.99 -1.54
CA SER A 83 12.44 -8.34 -0.24
C SER A 83 11.53 -9.24 0.60
N ILE A 84 10.23 -8.97 0.63
CA ILE A 84 9.27 -9.79 1.36
C ILE A 84 9.24 -11.21 0.79
N VAL A 85 9.19 -11.39 -0.54
CA VAL A 85 9.22 -12.71 -1.17
C VAL A 85 10.55 -13.43 -0.89
N LEU A 86 11.67 -12.73 -1.02
CA LEU A 86 13.01 -13.26 -0.80
C LEU A 86 13.28 -13.63 0.68
N GLY A 87 12.75 -12.87 1.64
CA GLY A 87 12.74 -13.24 3.05
C GLY A 87 11.87 -14.47 3.35
N GLY A 88 10.75 -14.61 2.63
CA GLY A 88 9.95 -15.83 2.61
C GLY A 88 10.74 -17.06 2.16
N VAL A 89 11.45 -16.95 1.02
CA VAL A 89 12.37 -18.00 0.52
C VAL A 89 13.44 -18.29 1.58
N THR A 90 14.11 -17.27 2.12
CA THR A 90 15.16 -17.40 3.14
C THR A 90 14.70 -18.21 4.36
N ARG A 91 13.46 -17.96 4.85
CA ARG A 91 12.86 -18.75 5.94
C ARG A 91 12.47 -20.16 5.49
N LEU A 92 11.93 -20.32 4.27
CA LEU A 92 11.51 -21.62 3.74
C LEU A 92 12.70 -22.56 3.48
N THR A 93 13.86 -22.03 3.09
CA THR A 93 15.10 -22.78 2.87
C THR A 93 15.98 -22.91 4.12
N LYS A 94 15.51 -22.47 5.30
CA LYS A 94 16.29 -22.44 6.55
C LYS A 94 17.67 -21.75 6.39
N SER A 95 17.73 -20.69 5.60
CA SER A 95 18.99 -19.97 5.37
C SER A 95 19.13 -18.71 6.22
N GLY A 96 18.16 -18.38 7.07
CA GLY A 96 18.14 -17.11 7.82
C GLY A 96 19.20 -16.95 8.93
N LEU A 97 20.01 -17.97 9.19
CA LEU A 97 21.10 -18.00 10.19
C LEU A 97 22.42 -18.53 9.60
N SER A 98 22.55 -18.58 8.27
CA SER A 98 23.74 -19.11 7.56
C SER A 98 24.93 -18.14 7.54
N MET A 99 24.67 -16.84 7.68
CA MET A 99 25.66 -15.76 7.77
C MET A 99 25.81 -15.31 9.22
N VAL A 100 26.71 -15.97 9.94
CA VAL A 100 26.95 -15.81 11.38
C VAL A 100 27.25 -14.36 11.80
N HIS A 101 28.17 -13.72 11.11
CA HIS A 101 28.57 -12.35 11.42
C HIS A 101 27.61 -11.32 10.77
N TRP A 102 27.54 -10.13 11.36
CA TRP A 102 26.78 -9.01 10.81
C TRP A 102 27.68 -7.78 10.70
N HIS A 103 27.96 -7.38 9.47
CA HIS A 103 28.70 -6.16 9.15
C HIS A 103 27.74 -5.07 8.64
N PRO A 104 27.81 -3.82 9.12
CA PRO A 104 26.92 -2.76 8.64
C PRO A 104 27.10 -2.49 7.14
N PHE A 105 28.35 -2.48 6.68
CA PHE A 105 28.75 -2.12 5.32
C PHE A 105 29.29 -3.36 4.59
N ALA A 106 28.56 -3.79 3.55
CA ALA A 106 28.90 -4.82 2.56
C ALA A 106 29.81 -5.99 3.04
N GLU A 107 29.20 -7.10 3.43
CA GLU A 107 29.84 -8.42 3.28
C GLU A 107 30.07 -8.72 1.78
N PHE A 108 31.10 -9.52 1.46
CA PHE A 108 31.29 -10.09 0.12
C PHE A 108 31.31 -11.63 0.22
N PRO A 109 30.92 -12.37 -0.83
CA PRO A 109 31.03 -13.83 -0.83
C PRO A 109 32.50 -14.26 -0.68
N PRO A 110 32.79 -15.31 0.11
CA PRO A 110 34.13 -15.88 0.19
C PRO A 110 34.66 -16.20 -1.22
N SER A 111 35.87 -15.73 -1.52
CA SER A 111 36.43 -15.76 -2.88
C SER A 111 37.23 -17.02 -3.19
N GLY A 112 37.66 -17.76 -2.17
CA GLY A 112 38.46 -18.98 -2.28
C GLY A 112 37.89 -20.14 -1.48
N GLN A 113 38.27 -21.36 -1.87
CA GLN A 113 37.78 -22.60 -1.25
C GLN A 113 38.05 -22.67 0.27
N HIS A 114 39.26 -22.31 0.69
CA HIS A 114 39.64 -22.25 2.11
C HIS A 114 38.76 -21.29 2.93
N GLN A 115 38.40 -20.12 2.37
CA GLN A 115 37.52 -19.17 3.07
C GLN A 115 36.09 -19.74 3.20
N TRP A 116 35.61 -20.47 2.19
CA TRP A 116 34.34 -21.17 2.26
C TRP A 116 34.32 -22.28 3.31
N GLU A 117 35.41 -23.04 3.44
CA GLU A 117 35.59 -24.05 4.47
C GLU A 117 35.61 -23.41 5.86
N GLN A 118 36.30 -22.28 6.04
CA GLN A 118 36.29 -21.52 7.29
C GLN A 118 34.89 -20.99 7.68
N GLU A 119 34.14 -20.41 6.74
CA GLU A 119 32.76 -19.98 7.02
C GLU A 119 31.82 -21.16 7.29
N PHE A 120 32.03 -22.31 6.65
CA PHE A 120 31.25 -23.50 6.91
C PHE A 120 31.55 -24.09 8.30
N LEU A 121 32.83 -24.18 8.70
CA LEU A 121 33.25 -24.60 10.04
C LEU A 121 32.57 -23.74 11.12
N LYS A 122 32.54 -22.41 10.95
CA LYS A 122 31.78 -21.51 11.85
C LYS A 122 30.31 -21.88 11.90
N TYR A 123 29.66 -22.11 10.76
CA TYR A 123 28.24 -22.48 10.72
C TYR A 123 27.96 -23.84 11.40
N GLN A 124 28.89 -24.80 11.35
CA GLN A 124 28.79 -26.09 12.05
C GLN A 124 28.76 -25.94 13.59
N GLU A 125 29.28 -24.84 14.14
CA GLU A 125 29.18 -24.55 15.57
C GLU A 125 27.76 -24.15 16.02
N TYR A 126 26.86 -23.77 15.09
CA TYR A 126 25.55 -23.20 15.45
C TYR A 126 24.48 -24.25 15.77
N PRO A 127 23.50 -23.89 16.63
CA PRO A 127 22.38 -24.77 16.97
C PRO A 127 21.56 -25.26 15.76
N GLU A 128 21.44 -24.48 14.68
CA GLU A 128 20.66 -24.91 13.50
C GLU A 128 21.35 -26.04 12.71
N TYR A 129 22.69 -26.05 12.63
CA TYR A 129 23.43 -27.18 12.07
C TYR A 129 23.36 -28.40 13.01
N LYS A 130 23.60 -28.19 14.31
CA LYS A 130 23.60 -29.26 15.33
C LYS A 130 22.23 -29.92 15.54
N ALA A 131 21.13 -29.21 15.26
CA ALA A 131 19.76 -29.74 15.30
C ALA A 131 19.27 -30.32 13.96
N SER A 132 20.18 -30.49 12.98
CA SER A 132 19.89 -31.18 11.73
C SER A 132 20.47 -32.59 11.77
N ASP A 133 19.62 -33.62 11.74
CA ASP A 133 20.04 -35.05 11.66
C ASP A 133 20.71 -35.43 10.31
N ARG A 134 21.13 -34.43 9.53
CA ARG A 134 21.75 -34.57 8.21
C ARG A 134 23.08 -33.82 8.20
N GLU A 135 24.13 -34.56 7.89
CA GLU A 135 25.40 -33.97 7.42
C GLU A 135 25.14 -33.17 6.15
N MET A 136 25.59 -31.91 6.14
CA MET A 136 25.43 -30.99 5.02
C MET A 136 26.74 -30.91 4.24
N THR A 137 26.67 -30.93 2.92
CA THR A 137 27.85 -30.68 2.08
C THR A 137 28.17 -29.19 2.00
N LEU A 138 29.43 -28.85 1.72
CA LEU A 138 29.83 -27.45 1.47
C LEU A 138 29.05 -26.80 0.31
N ALA A 139 28.60 -27.60 -0.67
CA ALA A 139 27.79 -27.11 -1.79
C ALA A 139 26.37 -26.70 -1.34
N GLU A 140 25.76 -27.46 -0.43
CA GLU A 140 24.47 -27.10 0.18
C GLU A 140 24.61 -25.89 1.12
N PHE A 141 25.69 -25.81 1.90
CA PHE A 141 26.01 -24.62 2.69
C PHE A 141 26.13 -23.36 1.82
N LYS A 142 26.93 -23.41 0.74
CA LYS A 142 27.05 -22.32 -0.24
C LYS A 142 25.68 -21.88 -0.76
N ARG A 143 24.78 -22.83 -1.05
CA ARG A 143 23.41 -22.52 -1.52
C ARG A 143 22.59 -21.74 -0.50
N ILE A 144 22.56 -22.15 0.77
CA ILE A 144 21.82 -21.41 1.80
C ILE A 144 22.46 -20.04 2.07
N TRP A 145 23.79 -19.98 2.14
CA TRP A 145 24.55 -18.75 2.35
C TRP A 145 24.24 -17.71 1.26
N TYR A 146 24.22 -18.10 -0.02
CA TYR A 146 23.87 -17.16 -1.11
C TYR A 146 22.44 -16.65 -1.03
N ILE A 147 21.47 -17.44 -0.56
CA ILE A 147 20.07 -16.97 -0.40
C ILE A 147 20.02 -15.87 0.67
N GLU A 148 20.66 -16.09 1.82
CA GLU A 148 20.70 -15.08 2.88
C GLU A 148 21.48 -13.84 2.45
N TYR A 149 22.62 -14.02 1.78
CA TYR A 149 23.43 -12.93 1.23
C TYR A 149 22.62 -12.03 0.32
N ILE A 150 21.91 -12.60 -0.67
CA ILE A 150 21.09 -11.84 -1.60
C ILE A 150 19.96 -11.14 -0.83
N HIS A 151 19.35 -11.77 0.18
CA HIS A 151 18.34 -11.12 1.02
C HIS A 151 18.88 -9.92 1.81
N ARG A 152 20.01 -10.08 2.50
CA ARG A 152 20.69 -9.01 3.24
C ARG A 152 21.12 -7.86 2.32
N MET A 153 21.70 -8.17 1.16
CA MET A 153 22.11 -7.14 0.20
C MET A 153 20.93 -6.43 -0.42
N TRP A 154 19.85 -7.12 -0.76
CA TRP A 154 18.64 -6.50 -1.27
C TRP A 154 18.04 -5.50 -0.25
N GLY A 155 18.02 -5.86 1.03
CA GLY A 155 17.66 -4.94 2.12
C GLY A 155 18.54 -3.70 2.19
N ARG A 156 19.87 -3.85 2.11
CA ARG A 156 20.82 -2.73 2.05
C ARG A 156 20.59 -1.85 0.81
N THR A 157 20.32 -2.44 -0.35
CA THR A 157 20.02 -1.71 -1.61
C THR A 157 18.71 -0.93 -1.53
N ILE A 158 17.65 -1.45 -0.88
CA ILE A 158 16.43 -0.69 -0.58
C ILE A 158 16.76 0.53 0.28
N GLY A 159 17.56 0.35 1.33
CA GLY A 159 18.08 1.43 2.15
C GLY A 159 18.77 2.50 1.31
N ALA A 160 19.74 2.12 0.48
CA ALA A 160 20.48 3.03 -0.38
C ALA A 160 19.56 3.80 -1.35
N VAL A 161 18.69 3.11 -2.10
CA VAL A 161 17.77 3.74 -3.08
C VAL A 161 16.75 4.65 -2.40
N PHE A 162 16.27 4.29 -1.19
CA PHE A 162 15.37 5.14 -0.44
C PHE A 162 16.08 6.36 0.14
N TYR A 163 17.16 6.20 0.92
CA TYR A 163 17.80 7.34 1.61
C TYR A 163 18.45 8.32 0.64
N THR A 164 19.11 7.85 -0.44
CA THR A 164 19.68 8.73 -1.46
C THR A 164 18.59 9.49 -2.23
N GLY A 165 17.53 8.82 -2.65
CA GLY A 165 16.39 9.45 -3.31
C GLY A 165 15.69 10.47 -2.41
N ALA A 166 15.46 10.12 -1.14
CA ALA A 166 14.86 11.02 -0.15
C ALA A 166 15.72 12.28 0.06
N ALA A 167 17.03 12.12 0.24
CA ALA A 167 17.96 13.25 0.37
C ALA A 167 17.97 14.14 -0.89
N TRP A 168 18.01 13.53 -2.09
CA TRP A 168 17.97 14.25 -3.36
C TRP A 168 16.68 15.08 -3.53
N PHE A 169 15.51 14.46 -3.38
CA PHE A 169 14.22 15.18 -3.47
C PHE A 169 14.05 16.24 -2.37
N TRP A 170 14.67 16.06 -1.20
CA TRP A 170 14.64 17.05 -0.13
C TRP A 170 15.52 18.26 -0.43
N TRP A 171 16.76 18.03 -0.88
CA TRP A 171 17.71 19.07 -1.26
C TRP A 171 17.16 19.93 -2.41
N HIS A 172 16.65 19.29 -3.47
CA HIS A 172 16.10 19.99 -4.64
C HIS A 172 14.70 20.59 -4.42
N GLY A 173 14.20 20.65 -3.18
CA GLY A 173 12.92 21.29 -2.86
C GLY A 173 11.67 20.58 -3.44
N CYS A 174 11.83 19.37 -3.97
CA CYS A 174 10.78 18.61 -4.66
C CYS A 174 9.65 18.12 -3.72
N LEU A 175 9.90 18.11 -2.40
CA LEU A 175 8.96 17.61 -1.39
C LEU A 175 8.15 18.75 -0.74
N SER A 176 6.82 18.71 -0.90
CA SER A 176 5.90 19.54 -0.12
C SER A 176 6.00 19.27 1.39
N ARG A 177 5.56 20.20 2.25
CA ARG A 177 5.57 20.03 3.72
C ARG A 177 4.94 18.71 4.18
N ARG A 178 3.85 18.29 3.54
CA ARG A 178 3.20 17.00 3.83
C ARG A 178 4.02 15.80 3.33
N ALA A 179 4.60 15.90 2.13
CA ALA A 179 5.46 14.85 1.59
C ALA A 179 6.73 14.67 2.44
N LYS A 180 7.31 15.76 2.98
CA LYS A 180 8.44 15.70 3.92
C LYS A 180 8.10 14.85 5.15
N VAL A 181 6.97 15.11 5.83
CA VAL A 181 6.51 14.30 6.97
C VAL A 181 6.33 12.82 6.60
N HIS A 182 5.66 12.54 5.47
CA HIS A 182 5.45 11.16 5.00
C HIS A 182 6.77 10.44 4.68
N VAL A 183 7.72 11.11 4.03
CA VAL A 183 9.05 10.55 3.71
C VAL A 183 9.87 10.34 4.97
N SER A 184 9.82 11.25 5.96
CA SER A 184 10.47 11.05 7.27
C SER A 184 9.88 9.84 8.03
N LEU A 185 8.56 9.63 8.00
CA LEU A 185 7.93 8.44 8.59
C LEU A 185 8.37 7.15 7.90
N LEU A 186 8.48 7.15 6.56
CA LEU A 186 9.04 6.02 5.80
C LEU A 186 10.53 5.82 6.10
N ALA A 187 11.31 6.89 6.32
CA ALA A 187 12.72 6.81 6.68
C ALA A 187 12.94 6.13 8.03
N VAL A 188 12.15 6.49 9.04
CA VAL A 188 12.15 5.86 10.36
C VAL A 188 11.65 4.42 10.28
N GLY A 189 10.56 4.17 9.55
CA GLY A 189 10.02 2.82 9.37
C GLY A 189 10.98 1.86 8.66
N LEU A 190 11.79 2.34 7.71
CA LEU A 190 12.81 1.54 7.03
C LEU A 190 14.03 1.25 7.92
N ALA A 191 14.45 2.22 8.74
CA ALA A 191 15.48 1.99 9.76
C ALA A 191 15.00 0.95 10.78
N PHE A 192 13.74 1.03 11.20
CA PHE A 192 13.10 0.05 12.09
C PHE A 192 12.97 -1.34 11.45
N GLN A 193 12.78 -1.44 10.12
CA GLN A 193 12.89 -2.73 9.42
C GLN A 193 14.28 -3.35 9.56
N GLY A 194 15.35 -2.57 9.36
CA GLY A 194 16.72 -3.03 9.55
C GLY A 194 16.97 -3.51 10.98
N PHE A 195 16.50 -2.75 11.98
CA PHE A 195 16.57 -3.13 13.39
C PHE A 195 15.81 -4.44 13.68
N LEU A 196 14.56 -4.58 13.21
CA LEU A 196 13.78 -5.80 13.43
C LEU A 196 14.40 -7.02 12.73
N GLY A 197 14.94 -6.85 11.52
CA GLY A 197 15.66 -7.93 10.81
C GLY A 197 16.89 -8.40 11.58
N TRP A 198 17.70 -7.47 12.09
CA TRP A 198 18.84 -7.79 12.96
C TRP A 198 18.41 -8.46 14.28
N PHE A 199 17.39 -7.94 14.96
CA PHE A 199 16.85 -8.50 16.20
C PHE A 199 16.31 -9.93 15.99
N MET A 200 15.66 -10.17 14.86
CA MET A 200 15.15 -11.47 14.44
C MET A 200 16.30 -12.48 14.29
N VAL A 201 17.35 -12.14 13.53
CA VAL A 201 18.54 -12.99 13.31
C VAL A 201 19.30 -13.23 14.61
N LYS A 202 19.71 -12.17 15.34
CA LYS A 202 20.48 -12.27 16.58
C LYS A 202 19.85 -13.26 17.57
N SER A 203 18.53 -13.25 17.65
CA SER A 203 17.79 -14.08 18.61
C SER A 203 17.77 -15.58 18.29
N GLY A 204 18.02 -15.99 17.05
CA GLY A 204 18.16 -17.41 16.67
C GLY A 204 19.55 -17.99 16.91
N LEU A 205 20.51 -17.15 17.35
CA LEU A 205 21.92 -17.54 17.54
C LEU A 205 22.28 -17.86 19.00
N GLN A 206 21.38 -17.64 19.96
CA GLN A 206 21.68 -17.74 21.40
C GLN A 206 21.10 -19.02 22.03
N ASP A 207 19.78 -19.12 22.15
CA ASP A 207 19.16 -20.14 23.02
C ASP A 207 18.27 -21.17 22.30
N GLN A 208 17.74 -20.87 21.11
CA GLN A 208 16.96 -21.80 20.29
C GLN A 208 17.21 -21.58 18.79
N PRO A 209 17.38 -22.65 17.98
CA PRO A 209 17.72 -22.57 16.56
C PRO A 209 16.61 -22.00 15.65
N HIS A 210 15.54 -21.43 16.21
CA HIS A 210 14.35 -21.04 15.47
C HIS A 210 13.96 -19.59 15.76
N VAL A 211 13.78 -18.82 14.70
CA VAL A 211 13.19 -17.47 14.78
C VAL A 211 11.77 -17.58 15.32
N SER A 212 11.53 -17.00 16.50
CA SER A 212 10.20 -16.91 17.10
C SER A 212 9.16 -16.35 16.11
N GLN A 213 8.02 -17.02 16.03
CA GLN A 213 6.86 -16.64 15.24
C GLN A 213 6.39 -15.22 15.53
N TYR A 214 6.55 -14.73 16.76
CA TYR A 214 6.26 -13.34 17.14
C TYR A 214 7.19 -12.34 16.46
N ARG A 215 8.50 -12.63 16.41
CA ARG A 215 9.50 -11.79 15.72
C ARG A 215 9.28 -11.80 14.21
N LEU A 216 9.01 -12.97 13.63
CA LEU A 216 8.69 -13.11 12.21
C LEU A 216 7.41 -12.35 11.83
N ALA A 217 6.34 -12.47 12.61
CA ALA A 217 5.09 -11.75 12.39
C ALA A 217 5.24 -10.23 12.59
N ALA A 218 6.00 -9.78 13.58
CA ALA A 218 6.32 -8.38 13.78
C ALA A 218 7.12 -7.79 12.60
N HIS A 219 8.15 -8.50 12.14
CA HIS A 219 8.98 -8.07 11.00
C HIS A 219 8.15 -8.03 9.71
N LEU A 220 7.42 -9.11 9.36
CA LEU A 220 6.56 -9.11 8.17
C LEU A 220 5.44 -8.06 8.26
N GLY A 221 4.73 -7.96 9.37
CA GLY A 221 3.62 -7.01 9.54
C GLY A 221 4.07 -5.56 9.39
N THR A 222 5.24 -5.22 9.94
CA THR A 222 5.81 -3.87 9.79
C THR A 222 6.41 -3.62 8.40
N ALA A 223 6.94 -4.65 7.72
CA ALA A 223 7.33 -4.57 6.31
C ALA A 223 6.11 -4.34 5.40
N LEU A 224 5.00 -5.06 5.63
CA LEU A 224 3.73 -4.89 4.91
C LEU A 224 3.12 -3.50 5.16
N ALA A 225 3.21 -2.97 6.39
CA ALA A 225 2.78 -1.62 6.71
C ALA A 225 3.62 -0.56 5.97
N TRP A 226 4.95 -0.70 5.98
CA TRP A 226 5.85 0.19 5.24
C TRP A 226 5.59 0.15 3.73
N TYR A 227 5.48 -1.07 3.18
CA TYR A 227 5.11 -1.31 1.79
C TYR A 227 3.81 -0.60 1.43
N SER A 228 2.77 -0.77 2.25
CA SER A 228 1.45 -0.19 2.04
C SER A 228 1.49 1.34 2.03
N LEU A 229 2.24 1.95 2.95
CA LEU A 229 2.41 3.40 3.04
C LEU A 229 3.22 3.96 1.86
N ALA A 230 4.29 3.29 1.45
CA ALA A 230 5.11 3.68 0.30
C ALA A 230 4.31 3.57 -1.01
N PHE A 231 3.66 2.43 -1.24
CA PHE A 231 2.81 2.16 -2.41
C PHE A 231 1.66 3.17 -2.53
N TRP A 232 0.92 3.39 -1.44
CA TRP A 232 -0.17 4.36 -1.38
C TRP A 232 0.29 5.81 -1.60
N SER A 233 1.46 6.16 -1.09
CA SER A 233 2.07 7.48 -1.31
C SER A 233 2.50 7.64 -2.76
N GLY A 234 3.12 6.63 -3.36
CA GLY A 234 3.45 6.58 -4.79
C GLY A 234 2.22 6.76 -5.69
N LEU A 235 1.15 5.99 -5.45
CA LEU A 235 -0.14 6.17 -6.14
C LEU A 235 -0.71 7.58 -5.96
N SER A 236 -0.63 8.15 -4.75
CA SER A 236 -1.11 9.51 -4.46
C SER A 236 -0.30 10.59 -5.18
N HIS A 237 0.98 10.34 -5.47
CA HIS A 237 1.84 11.23 -6.25
C HIS A 237 1.65 11.10 -7.77
N LEU A 238 1.24 9.92 -8.25
CA LEU A 238 0.98 9.67 -9.68
C LEU A 238 -0.46 9.94 -10.12
N ALA A 239 -1.42 9.90 -9.20
CA ALA A 239 -2.80 10.24 -9.50
C ALA A 239 -2.90 11.68 -10.00
N ALA A 240 -3.49 11.86 -11.19
CA ALA A 240 -3.98 13.17 -11.59
C ALA A 240 -5.00 13.62 -10.53
N ARG A 241 -4.90 14.88 -10.08
CA ARG A 241 -5.97 15.48 -9.26
C ARG A 241 -7.27 15.34 -10.05
N PRO A 242 -8.33 14.73 -9.49
CA PRO A 242 -9.60 14.66 -10.20
C PRO A 242 -10.04 16.07 -10.58
N GLY A 243 -10.42 16.26 -11.85
CA GLY A 243 -11.44 17.26 -12.16
C GLY A 243 -12.71 16.94 -11.36
N PRO A 244 -13.71 17.83 -11.30
CA PRO A 244 -14.90 17.65 -10.46
C PRO A 244 -15.74 16.44 -10.90
N THR A 245 -15.36 15.24 -10.45
CA THR A 245 -16.10 14.00 -10.64
C THR A 245 -17.31 14.00 -9.73
N THR A 246 -18.48 14.10 -10.34
CA THR A 246 -19.81 14.08 -9.71
C THR A 246 -20.25 12.68 -9.26
N ALA A 247 -19.45 11.64 -9.53
CA ALA A 247 -19.69 10.28 -9.08
C ALA A 247 -19.63 10.19 -7.54
N LEU A 248 -20.80 10.21 -6.94
CA LEU A 248 -21.03 10.04 -5.51
C LEU A 248 -21.06 8.55 -5.16
N LEU A 249 -20.25 8.14 -4.19
CA LEU A 249 -20.21 6.76 -3.72
C LEU A 249 -20.74 6.63 -2.29
N SER A 250 -21.42 5.52 -2.01
CA SER A 250 -21.95 5.23 -0.68
C SER A 250 -20.81 5.09 0.35
N ALA A 251 -21.02 5.65 1.55
CA ALA A 251 -20.07 5.48 2.65
C ALA A 251 -19.87 4.01 3.04
N ALA A 252 -20.87 3.16 2.80
CA ALA A 252 -20.79 1.72 3.02
C ALA A 252 -19.75 1.04 2.10
N MET A 253 -19.64 1.46 0.82
CA MET A 253 -18.67 0.87 -0.11
C MET A 253 -17.23 1.19 0.29
N HIS A 254 -16.97 2.44 0.73
CA HIS A 254 -15.69 2.81 1.32
C HIS A 254 -15.35 1.97 2.56
N LYS A 255 -16.32 1.80 3.48
CA LYS A 255 -16.12 0.97 4.68
C LYS A 255 -15.85 -0.50 4.32
N GLY A 256 -16.57 -1.07 3.35
CA GLY A 256 -16.37 -2.43 2.87
C GLY A 256 -14.98 -2.66 2.29
N VAL A 257 -14.50 -1.75 1.43
CA VAL A 257 -13.15 -1.85 0.85
C VAL A 257 -12.05 -1.70 1.92
N HIS A 258 -12.21 -0.79 2.88
CA HIS A 258 -11.27 -0.69 4.01
C HIS A 258 -11.33 -1.91 4.95
N GLY A 259 -12.51 -2.52 5.12
CA GLY A 259 -12.67 -3.78 5.86
C GLY A 259 -11.95 -4.94 5.19
N VAL A 260 -12.10 -5.11 3.87
CA VAL A 260 -11.33 -6.08 3.09
C VAL A 260 -9.82 -5.83 3.20
N LEU A 261 -9.38 -4.58 3.09
CA LEU A 261 -7.97 -4.23 3.24
C LEU A 261 -7.42 -4.67 4.62
N GLY A 262 -8.16 -4.41 5.70
CA GLY A 262 -7.80 -4.85 7.04
C GLY A 262 -7.79 -6.37 7.19
N LEU A 263 -8.81 -7.07 6.65
CA LEU A 263 -8.90 -8.52 6.69
C LEU A 263 -7.76 -9.20 5.93
N VAL A 264 -7.40 -8.70 4.74
CA VAL A 264 -6.24 -9.19 3.96
C VAL A 264 -4.94 -8.99 4.74
N PHE A 265 -4.75 -7.84 5.38
CA PHE A 265 -3.56 -7.57 6.20
C PHE A 265 -3.46 -8.50 7.42
N VAL A 266 -4.56 -8.72 8.15
CA VAL A 266 -4.62 -9.66 9.28
C VAL A 266 -4.38 -11.11 8.82
N THR A 267 -4.93 -11.51 7.66
CA THR A 267 -4.71 -12.83 7.07
C THR A 267 -3.24 -13.04 6.68
N ALA A 268 -2.57 -12.02 6.15
CA ALA A 268 -1.14 -12.07 5.86
C ALA A 268 -0.29 -12.18 7.16
N MET A 269 -0.70 -11.52 8.24
CA MET A 269 -0.05 -11.65 9.55
C MET A 269 -0.23 -13.04 10.17
N SER A 270 -1.42 -13.65 10.13
CA SER A 270 -1.61 -15.02 10.62
C SER A 270 -0.80 -16.04 9.81
N GLY A 271 -0.59 -15.79 8.51
CA GLY A 271 0.34 -16.57 7.68
C GLY A 271 1.78 -16.54 8.16
N ALA A 272 2.24 -15.44 8.78
CA ALA A 272 3.57 -15.38 9.41
C ALA A 272 3.67 -16.23 10.68
N ILE A 273 2.58 -16.34 11.45
CA ILE A 273 2.51 -17.22 12.63
C ILE A 273 2.55 -18.69 12.17
N VAL A 274 1.75 -19.04 11.17
CA VAL A 274 1.77 -20.37 10.52
C VAL A 274 3.16 -20.74 10.00
N ALA A 275 3.84 -19.78 9.36
CA ALA A 275 5.22 -19.96 8.91
C ALA A 275 6.21 -20.10 10.09
N GLY A 276 6.09 -19.30 11.14
CA GLY A 276 6.95 -19.40 12.32
C GLY A 276 6.85 -20.76 13.01
N LEU A 277 5.62 -21.21 13.29
CA LEU A 277 5.32 -22.48 13.95
C LEU A 277 5.51 -23.73 13.08
N ARG A 278 5.89 -23.59 11.79
CA ARG A 278 5.89 -24.67 10.78
C ARG A 278 4.52 -25.35 10.61
N ALA A 279 3.44 -24.67 11.03
CA ALA A 279 2.08 -25.19 11.12
C ALA A 279 1.47 -25.67 9.78
N GLY A 280 2.03 -25.25 8.63
CA GLY A 280 1.64 -25.74 7.31
C GLY A 280 1.88 -27.24 7.07
N LEU A 281 2.61 -27.92 7.94
CA LEU A 281 2.94 -29.36 7.86
C LEU A 281 2.15 -30.22 8.86
N VAL A 282 1.16 -29.67 9.57
CA VAL A 282 0.44 -30.38 10.64
C VAL A 282 -0.73 -31.19 10.06
N TYR A 283 -1.71 -30.50 9.45
CA TYR A 283 -2.79 -31.15 8.69
C TYR A 283 -2.68 -30.79 7.21
N ASN A 284 -2.43 -31.76 6.34
CA ASN A 284 -2.24 -31.52 4.89
C ASN A 284 -3.44 -31.96 4.02
N SER A 285 -4.65 -31.89 4.59
CA SER A 285 -5.93 -32.10 3.92
C SER A 285 -6.75 -30.80 3.83
N PHE A 286 -7.70 -30.75 2.89
CA PHE A 286 -8.66 -29.65 2.70
C PHE A 286 -9.98 -30.20 2.13
N PRO A 287 -11.17 -29.66 2.49
CA PRO A 287 -11.40 -28.57 3.44
C PRO A 287 -11.24 -28.97 4.92
N LYS A 288 -11.50 -30.25 5.24
CA LYS A 288 -11.30 -30.81 6.58
C LYS A 288 -9.82 -30.86 6.98
N MET A 289 -9.57 -30.84 8.29
CA MET A 289 -8.28 -31.12 8.92
C MET A 289 -8.30 -32.58 9.40
N ALA A 290 -7.61 -33.46 8.66
CA ALA A 290 -7.80 -34.91 8.69
C ALA A 290 -9.29 -35.29 8.51
N ASP A 291 -9.84 -36.08 9.43
CA ASP A 291 -11.23 -36.54 9.46
C ASP A 291 -12.23 -35.44 9.89
N ARG A 292 -11.75 -34.34 10.48
CA ARG A 292 -12.55 -33.36 11.25
C ARG A 292 -12.65 -31.99 10.61
N TRP A 293 -13.72 -31.27 10.92
CA TRP A 293 -13.86 -29.85 10.57
C TRP A 293 -13.11 -28.94 11.55
N VAL A 294 -13.11 -29.31 12.83
CA VAL A 294 -12.35 -28.66 13.90
C VAL A 294 -11.52 -29.76 14.60
N PRO A 295 -10.18 -29.68 14.58
CA PRO A 295 -9.34 -30.62 15.32
C PRO A 295 -9.59 -30.56 16.83
N SER A 296 -9.41 -31.67 17.55
CA SER A 296 -9.63 -31.73 19.01
C SER A 296 -8.54 -31.03 19.82
N ASP A 297 -7.37 -30.79 19.22
CA ASP A 297 -6.16 -30.25 19.82
C ASP A 297 -6.03 -28.72 19.67
N ILE A 298 -7.00 -28.01 19.08
CA ILE A 298 -6.97 -26.54 18.92
C ILE A 298 -6.89 -25.74 20.23
N MET A 299 -7.06 -26.39 21.38
CA MET A 299 -7.00 -25.79 22.72
C MET A 299 -6.15 -26.64 23.68
N ALA A 300 -5.18 -27.40 23.14
CA ALA A 300 -4.36 -28.34 23.91
C ALA A 300 -3.36 -27.67 24.88
N LEU A 301 -2.86 -26.47 24.57
CA LEU A 301 -1.91 -25.75 25.42
C LEU A 301 -2.62 -24.99 26.55
N GLU A 302 -1.91 -24.79 27.66
CA GLU A 302 -2.28 -23.84 28.72
C GLU A 302 -1.24 -22.71 28.84
N PRO A 303 -1.64 -21.48 29.19
CA PRO A 303 -3.03 -21.02 29.33
C PRO A 303 -3.75 -20.96 27.97
N LYS A 304 -5.05 -21.28 27.90
CA LYS A 304 -5.80 -21.37 26.63
C LYS A 304 -5.52 -20.30 25.56
N LEU A 305 -5.27 -19.04 25.95
CA LEU A 305 -4.96 -17.96 25.00
C LEU A 305 -3.66 -18.15 24.21
N SER A 306 -2.68 -18.94 24.69
CA SER A 306 -1.44 -19.21 23.95
C SER A 306 -1.69 -20.01 22.66
N ASN A 307 -2.77 -20.81 22.60
CA ASN A 307 -3.05 -21.65 21.44
C ASN A 307 -3.12 -20.84 20.14
N PHE A 308 -3.76 -19.67 20.14
CA PHE A 308 -3.90 -18.79 18.96
C PHE A 308 -2.57 -18.35 18.34
N THR A 309 -1.44 -18.41 19.08
CA THR A 309 -0.13 -17.92 18.62
C THR A 309 1.03 -18.90 18.81
N GLU A 310 0.80 -20.01 19.51
CA GLU A 310 1.82 -21.00 19.89
C GLU A 310 1.43 -22.43 19.56
N ASN A 311 0.13 -22.74 19.44
CA ASN A 311 -0.33 -24.06 18.99
C ASN A 311 -0.34 -24.10 17.45
N PRO A 312 0.46 -24.97 16.81
CA PRO A 312 0.51 -25.07 15.36
C PRO A 312 -0.86 -25.38 14.73
N THR A 313 -1.66 -26.25 15.35
CA THR A 313 -2.97 -26.65 14.84
C THR A 313 -3.95 -25.48 14.82
N THR A 314 -4.02 -24.71 15.92
CA THR A 314 -4.89 -23.54 16.05
C THR A 314 -4.50 -22.44 15.07
N ALA A 315 -3.20 -22.11 14.99
CA ALA A 315 -2.70 -21.14 14.02
C ALA A 315 -2.98 -21.57 12.56
N GLN A 316 -2.89 -22.87 12.24
CA GLN A 316 -3.25 -23.39 10.92
C GLN A 316 -4.76 -23.27 10.65
N PHE A 317 -5.60 -23.60 11.63
CA PHE A 317 -7.05 -23.48 11.55
C PHE A 317 -7.49 -22.03 11.35
N ASP A 318 -7.03 -21.11 12.20
CA ASP A 318 -7.37 -19.69 12.13
C ASP A 318 -6.97 -19.07 10.79
N HIS A 319 -5.80 -19.42 10.25
CA HIS A 319 -5.35 -18.94 8.95
C HIS A 319 -6.22 -19.45 7.80
N ARG A 320 -6.72 -20.69 7.85
CA ARG A 320 -7.69 -21.22 6.86
C ARG A 320 -9.00 -20.43 6.91
N ILE A 321 -9.59 -20.27 8.09
CA ILE A 321 -10.85 -19.54 8.29
C ILE A 321 -10.71 -18.07 7.84
N LEU A 322 -9.59 -17.42 8.12
CA LEU A 322 -9.29 -16.07 7.63
C LEU A 322 -9.17 -16.03 6.09
N GLY A 323 -8.48 -17.00 5.48
CA GLY A 323 -8.36 -17.12 4.02
C GLY A 323 -9.69 -17.34 3.31
N GLU A 324 -10.52 -18.25 3.83
CA GLU A 324 -11.89 -18.49 3.34
C GLU A 324 -12.77 -17.24 3.50
N SER A 325 -12.67 -16.56 4.65
CA SER A 325 -13.36 -15.29 4.90
C SER A 325 -12.96 -14.21 3.91
N VAL A 326 -11.67 -14.10 3.54
CA VAL A 326 -11.23 -13.17 2.48
C VAL A 326 -11.93 -13.47 1.16
N VAL A 327 -11.99 -14.74 0.73
CA VAL A 327 -12.65 -15.12 -0.54
C VAL A 327 -14.14 -14.78 -0.51
N VAL A 328 -14.85 -15.11 0.57
CA VAL A 328 -16.28 -14.82 0.74
C VAL A 328 -16.55 -13.31 0.73
N VAL A 329 -15.83 -12.54 1.55
CA VAL A 329 -16.05 -11.08 1.67
C VAL A 329 -15.64 -10.35 0.39
N VAL A 330 -14.54 -10.73 -0.26
CA VAL A 330 -14.14 -10.17 -1.57
C VAL A 330 -15.16 -10.49 -2.65
N THR A 331 -15.69 -11.72 -2.69
CA THR A 331 -16.71 -12.12 -3.66
C THR A 331 -18.02 -11.36 -3.45
N GLY A 332 -18.46 -11.19 -2.20
CA GLY A 332 -19.63 -10.35 -1.85
C GLY A 332 -19.44 -8.89 -2.23
N LEU A 333 -18.27 -8.31 -1.89
CA LEU A 333 -17.88 -6.94 -2.27
C LEU A 333 -17.86 -6.76 -3.79
N TRP A 334 -17.39 -7.76 -4.54
CA TRP A 334 -17.38 -7.73 -6.01
C TRP A 334 -18.80 -7.81 -6.60
N LEU A 335 -19.64 -8.74 -6.12
CA LEU A 335 -21.04 -8.89 -6.56
C LEU A 335 -21.86 -7.61 -6.34
N TRP A 336 -21.63 -6.92 -5.23
CA TRP A 336 -22.24 -5.62 -4.94
C TRP A 336 -21.61 -4.49 -5.77
N GLY A 337 -20.27 -4.41 -5.77
CA GLY A 337 -19.49 -3.33 -6.39
C GLY A 337 -19.60 -3.27 -7.92
N ARG A 338 -19.75 -4.41 -8.61
CA ARG A 338 -19.93 -4.45 -10.08
C ARG A 338 -21.21 -3.74 -10.54
N LYS A 339 -22.21 -3.60 -9.67
CA LYS A 339 -23.47 -2.87 -9.92
C LYS A 339 -23.36 -1.37 -9.63
N GLN A 340 -22.27 -0.91 -9.00
CA GLN A 340 -22.08 0.50 -8.62
C GLN A 340 -21.52 1.35 -9.79
N PRO A 341 -21.78 2.68 -9.81
CA PRO A 341 -21.29 3.61 -10.83
C PRO A 341 -19.79 3.96 -10.64
N LEU A 342 -18.94 2.94 -10.56
CA LEU A 342 -17.49 3.09 -10.37
C LEU A 342 -16.79 3.52 -11.68
N PRO A 343 -15.76 4.39 -11.62
CA PRO A 343 -14.91 4.69 -12.77
C PRO A 343 -14.23 3.44 -13.36
N PRO A 344 -13.82 3.45 -14.64
CA PRO A 344 -13.20 2.29 -15.29
C PRO A 344 -11.97 1.72 -14.55
N ARG A 345 -11.12 2.59 -13.98
CA ARG A 345 -9.95 2.17 -13.17
C ARG A 345 -10.37 1.47 -11.87
N ALA A 346 -11.35 2.01 -11.15
CA ALA A 346 -11.89 1.40 -9.95
C ALA A 346 -12.61 0.07 -10.25
N LYS A 347 -13.35 -0.03 -11.36
CA LYS A 347 -13.92 -1.31 -11.84
C LYS A 347 -12.82 -2.32 -12.13
N LYS A 348 -11.76 -1.94 -12.86
CA LYS A 348 -10.61 -2.82 -13.13
C LYS A 348 -9.98 -3.31 -11.83
N ALA A 349 -9.71 -2.42 -10.86
CA ALA A 349 -9.18 -2.79 -9.55
C ALA A 349 -10.10 -3.77 -8.81
N LEU A 350 -11.42 -3.58 -8.86
CA LEU A 350 -12.41 -4.49 -8.26
C LEU A 350 -12.42 -5.89 -8.92
N HIS A 351 -12.31 -5.97 -10.26
CA HIS A 351 -12.18 -7.25 -10.96
C HIS A 351 -10.85 -7.95 -10.66
N CYS A 352 -9.74 -7.19 -10.62
CA CYS A 352 -8.45 -7.72 -10.21
C CYS A 352 -8.49 -8.26 -8.77
N LEU A 353 -9.20 -7.59 -7.85
CA LEU A 353 -9.31 -8.00 -6.44
C LEU A 353 -9.97 -9.36 -6.29
N LEU A 354 -11.03 -9.63 -7.06
CA LEU A 354 -11.65 -10.96 -7.11
C LEU A 354 -10.66 -12.00 -7.64
N ALA A 355 -10.02 -11.73 -8.77
CA ALA A 355 -9.11 -12.67 -9.41
C ALA A 355 -7.90 -13.02 -8.51
N THR A 356 -7.30 -12.03 -7.84
CA THR A 356 -6.17 -12.27 -6.94
C THR A 356 -6.60 -12.94 -5.63
N ALA A 357 -7.80 -12.71 -5.12
CA ALA A 357 -8.29 -13.41 -3.93
C ALA A 357 -8.49 -14.91 -4.20
N TRP A 358 -9.09 -15.27 -5.34
CA TRP A 358 -9.24 -16.67 -5.75
C TRP A 358 -7.90 -17.33 -6.07
N LEU A 359 -7.00 -16.63 -6.79
CA LEU A 359 -5.63 -17.13 -7.02
C LEU A 359 -4.88 -17.37 -5.71
N GLN A 360 -5.03 -16.47 -4.73
CA GLN A 360 -4.40 -16.60 -3.42
C GLN A 360 -4.90 -17.84 -2.67
N ALA A 361 -6.23 -18.07 -2.66
CA ALA A 361 -6.80 -19.25 -2.03
C ALA A 361 -6.32 -20.55 -2.71
N THR A 362 -6.29 -20.58 -4.04
CA THR A 362 -5.72 -21.71 -4.80
C THR A 362 -4.26 -21.94 -4.43
N LEU A 363 -3.41 -20.90 -4.38
CA LEU A 363 -2.01 -21.04 -3.97
C LEU A 363 -1.87 -21.53 -2.52
N GLY A 364 -2.74 -21.11 -1.61
CA GLY A 364 -2.75 -21.54 -0.21
C GLY A 364 -3.11 -23.02 -0.07
N VAL A 365 -4.22 -23.44 -0.70
CA VAL A 365 -4.65 -24.85 -0.73
C VAL A 365 -3.64 -25.73 -1.46
N SER A 366 -3.04 -25.27 -2.57
CA SER A 366 -1.99 -26.04 -3.26
C SER A 366 -0.73 -26.18 -2.40
N THR A 367 -0.27 -25.11 -1.74
CA THR A 367 0.86 -25.15 -0.78
C THR A 367 0.58 -26.15 0.35
N LEU A 368 -0.66 -26.16 0.85
CA LEU A 368 -1.11 -27.05 1.91
C LEU A 368 -1.10 -28.53 1.48
N LEU A 369 -1.77 -28.87 0.38
CA LEU A 369 -1.93 -30.26 -0.08
C LEU A 369 -0.62 -30.90 -0.58
N THR A 370 0.40 -30.09 -0.88
CA THR A 370 1.70 -30.54 -1.40
C THR A 370 2.84 -30.48 -0.38
N TYR A 371 2.52 -30.33 0.92
CA TYR A 371 3.49 -30.30 2.03
C TYR A 371 4.49 -29.13 1.96
N VAL A 372 3.98 -27.92 1.66
CA VAL A 372 4.71 -26.63 1.72
C VAL A 372 5.99 -26.60 0.86
N PRO A 373 5.94 -26.93 -0.45
CA PRO A 373 7.11 -26.84 -1.31
C PRO A 373 7.48 -25.36 -1.51
N VAL A 374 8.77 -25.06 -1.47
CA VAL A 374 9.31 -23.68 -1.42
C VAL A 374 8.75 -22.79 -2.53
N SER A 375 8.57 -23.32 -3.74
CA SER A 375 8.01 -22.60 -4.88
C SER A 375 6.55 -22.17 -4.67
N LEU A 376 5.66 -23.06 -4.22
CA LEU A 376 4.26 -22.70 -3.96
C LEU A 376 4.13 -21.82 -2.72
N ALA A 377 4.88 -22.12 -1.65
CA ALA A 377 4.85 -21.32 -0.42
C ALA A 377 5.34 -19.88 -0.64
N SER A 378 6.43 -19.68 -1.40
CA SER A 378 6.88 -18.33 -1.76
C SER A 378 5.93 -17.65 -2.75
N SER A 379 5.31 -18.40 -3.67
CA SER A 379 4.26 -17.87 -4.57
C SER A 379 3.01 -17.43 -3.81
N HIS A 380 2.58 -18.18 -2.79
CA HIS A 380 1.49 -17.81 -1.89
C HIS A 380 1.82 -16.55 -1.08
N GLN A 381 3.08 -16.38 -0.64
CA GLN A 381 3.53 -15.14 0.00
C GLN A 381 3.53 -13.96 -0.99
N ALA A 382 4.01 -14.14 -2.22
CA ALA A 382 3.94 -13.11 -3.26
C ALA A 382 2.50 -12.74 -3.64
N GLY A 383 1.60 -13.73 -3.69
CA GLY A 383 0.18 -13.55 -3.93
C GLY A 383 -0.51 -12.77 -2.80
N ALA A 384 -0.12 -13.00 -1.53
CA ALA A 384 -0.65 -12.25 -0.38
C ALA A 384 -0.31 -10.75 -0.48
N VAL A 385 0.95 -10.43 -0.81
CA VAL A 385 1.34 -9.02 -1.03
C VAL A 385 0.61 -8.46 -2.25
N THR A 386 0.47 -9.22 -3.34
CA THR A 386 -0.25 -8.79 -4.55
C THR A 386 -1.73 -8.50 -4.28
N LEU A 387 -2.39 -9.34 -3.48
CA LEU A 387 -3.77 -9.13 -3.03
C LEU A 387 -3.90 -7.84 -2.21
N LEU A 388 -2.94 -7.60 -1.30
CA LEU A 388 -2.84 -6.35 -0.55
C LEU A 388 -2.62 -5.14 -1.48
N SER A 389 -1.74 -5.23 -2.49
CA SER A 389 -1.53 -4.19 -3.50
C SER A 389 -2.81 -3.81 -4.24
N VAL A 390 -3.60 -4.81 -4.65
CA VAL A 390 -4.85 -4.59 -5.39
C VAL A 390 -5.96 -4.04 -4.48
N ALA A 391 -6.04 -4.48 -3.23
CA ALA A 391 -6.94 -3.90 -2.23
C ALA A 391 -6.58 -2.42 -1.94
N LEU A 392 -5.30 -2.10 -1.80
CA LEU A 392 -4.80 -0.72 -1.66
C LEU A 392 -5.12 0.11 -2.90
N TRP A 393 -4.94 -0.44 -4.11
CA TRP A 393 -5.25 0.25 -5.35
C TRP A 393 -6.75 0.56 -5.46
N LEU A 394 -7.63 -0.40 -5.17
CA LEU A 394 -9.08 -0.15 -5.15
C LEU A 394 -9.43 0.92 -4.11
N ALA A 395 -8.93 0.81 -2.88
CA ALA A 395 -9.14 1.81 -1.83
C ALA A 395 -8.67 3.22 -2.24
N HIS A 396 -7.57 3.30 -3.01
CA HIS A 396 -7.01 4.55 -3.53
C HIS A 396 -7.91 5.18 -4.59
N GLU A 397 -8.34 4.41 -5.60
CA GLU A 397 -9.25 4.87 -6.64
C GLU A 397 -10.59 5.33 -6.05
N LEU A 398 -11.12 4.62 -5.04
CA LEU A 398 -12.35 5.03 -4.35
C LEU A 398 -12.16 6.34 -3.57
N LYS A 399 -11.01 6.56 -2.91
CA LYS A 399 -10.71 7.82 -2.19
C LYS A 399 -10.76 9.05 -3.09
N LEU A 400 -10.53 8.90 -4.40
CA LEU A 400 -10.63 10.00 -5.36
C LEU A 400 -12.08 10.42 -5.68
N LEU A 401 -13.07 9.62 -5.25
CA LEU A 401 -14.49 9.93 -5.38
C LEU A 401 -15.00 10.78 -4.22
N ARG A 402 -15.99 11.63 -4.49
CA ARG A 402 -16.68 12.39 -3.44
C ARG A 402 -17.59 11.46 -2.63
N ARG A 403 -17.47 11.50 -1.31
CA ARG A 403 -18.37 10.79 -0.39
C ARG A 403 -19.70 11.53 -0.30
N ILE A 404 -20.80 10.77 -0.28
CA ILE A 404 -22.10 11.27 0.18
C ILE A 404 -22.00 11.48 1.70
N PRO A 405 -22.20 12.70 2.24
CA PRO A 405 -22.51 12.88 3.66
C PRO A 405 -23.83 12.16 3.94
N LYS A 406 -23.87 11.36 5.01
CA LYS A 406 -25.11 10.72 5.45
C LYS A 406 -26.12 11.75 5.93
#